data_AF-A0A3D1B457-F1
#
_entry.id   AF-A0A3D1B457-F1
#
_cell.length_a   1.000
_cell.length_b   1.000
_cell.length_c   1.000
_cell.angle_alpha   90.00
_cell.angle_beta   90.00
_cell.angle_gamma   90.00
#
_symmetry.space_group_name_H-M   'P 1'
#
loop_
_entity.id
_entity.type
_entity.pdbx_description
1 polymer ?
#
loop_
_entity_poly.entity_id
_entity_poly.type
_entity_poly.pdbx_seq_one_letter_code
_entity_poly.pdbx_strand_id
1 'polypeptide(L)'
;MGQEQITKTPDISGNNREKRDDNGRFRPGLSGNPIGRPTGCVSITAEIKKKLQEVPDGQQKSYLELLINRILKQAVVDGNEQMIKQIWNYIDGPPRQADDPELVAPIVHISLLNKNGMEVREESNEKFLA
;
A
#
# COMPACT_ATOMS: atom_id res chain seq x y z
N MET A 1 38.81 -19.56 5.95
CA MET A 1 38.98 -18.39 5.07
C MET A 1 37.89 -17.39 5.43
N GLY A 2 38.23 -16.39 6.26
CA GLY A 2 37.27 -15.41 6.74
C GLY A 2 36.88 -14.47 5.61
N GLN A 3 35.58 -14.33 5.36
CA GLN A 3 35.10 -13.27 4.47
C GLN A 3 35.28 -11.94 5.22
N GLU A 4 36.23 -11.13 4.78
CA GLU A 4 36.36 -9.75 5.22
C GLU A 4 35.04 -9.03 4.95
N GLN A 5 34.37 -8.60 6.02
CA GLN A 5 33.22 -7.74 5.89
C GLN A 5 33.72 -6.38 5.39
N ILE A 6 33.57 -6.15 4.08
CA ILE A 6 33.82 -4.84 3.48
C ILE A 6 32.87 -3.85 4.15
N THR A 7 33.39 -3.04 5.08
CA THR A 7 32.66 -1.95 5.73
C THR A 7 32.41 -0.85 4.70
N LYS A 8 31.41 -1.05 3.83
CA LYS A 8 30.96 -0.03 2.89
C LYS A 8 30.29 1.09 3.67
N THR A 9 30.96 2.23 3.81
CA THR A 9 30.45 3.41 4.51
C THR A 9 29.44 4.17 3.64
N PRO A 10 28.32 4.64 4.20
CA PRO A 10 27.34 5.43 3.46
C PRO A 10 27.95 6.77 3.02
N ASP A 11 27.53 7.26 1.85
CA ASP A 11 28.00 8.56 1.36
C ASP A 11 27.38 9.70 2.17
N ILE A 12 28.20 10.34 3.01
CA ILE A 12 27.87 11.53 3.81
C ILE A 12 28.52 12.80 3.26
N SER A 13 29.33 12.67 2.20
CA SER A 13 30.20 13.74 1.72
C SER A 13 29.45 14.79 0.88
N GLY A 14 28.36 14.39 0.24
CA GLY A 14 27.63 15.23 -0.72
C GLY A 14 28.38 15.49 -2.03
N ASN A 15 29.57 14.91 -2.23
CA ASN A 15 30.37 15.06 -3.44
C ASN A 15 29.86 14.12 -4.56
N ASN A 16 28.72 14.47 -5.15
CA ASN A 16 28.06 13.64 -6.17
C ASN A 16 27.76 14.39 -7.49
N ARG A 17 28.50 15.47 -7.80
CA ARG A 17 28.31 16.26 -9.03
C ARG A 17 28.43 15.42 -10.31
N GLU A 18 29.35 14.48 -10.37
CA GLU A 18 29.56 13.60 -11.53
C GLU A 18 28.36 12.69 -11.80
N LYS A 19 27.55 12.40 -10.78
CA LYS A 19 26.34 11.58 -10.86
C LYS A 19 25.11 12.39 -11.28
N ARG A 20 25.27 13.68 -11.56
CA ARG A 20 24.19 14.60 -11.91
C ARG A 20 24.22 14.98 -13.40
N ASP A 21 23.07 15.36 -13.92
CA ASP A 21 22.92 16.00 -15.23
C ASP A 21 23.12 17.52 -15.12
N ASP A 22 23.07 18.21 -16.27
CA ASP A 22 23.24 19.67 -16.36
C ASP A 22 22.13 20.44 -15.61
N ASN A 23 21.01 19.78 -15.31
CA ASN A 23 19.90 20.32 -14.53
C ASN A 23 20.01 19.99 -13.02
N GLY A 24 21.12 19.38 -12.60
CA GLY A 24 21.39 19.01 -11.21
C GLY A 24 20.61 17.78 -10.71
N ARG A 25 19.91 17.04 -11.56
CA ARG A 25 19.20 15.79 -11.21
C ARG A 25 20.16 14.61 -11.24
N PHE A 26 19.89 13.55 -10.48
CA PHE A 26 20.65 12.32 -10.64
C PHE A 26 20.38 11.71 -12.02
N ARG A 27 21.44 11.27 -12.70
CA ARG A 27 21.29 10.56 -13.97
C ARG A 27 20.52 9.25 -13.72
N PRO A 28 19.71 8.77 -14.69
CA PRO A 28 18.94 7.54 -14.54
C PRO A 28 19.83 6.37 -14.10
N GLY A 29 19.36 5.60 -13.10
CA GLY A 29 20.10 4.47 -12.53
C GLY A 29 21.21 4.82 -11.54
N LEU A 30 21.50 6.12 -11.31
CA LEU A 30 22.47 6.54 -10.30
C LEU A 30 21.79 7.02 -9.01
N SER A 31 22.40 6.68 -7.89
CA SER A 31 21.98 7.14 -6.56
C SER A 31 23.06 8.03 -5.93
N GLY A 32 22.61 9.07 -5.24
CA GLY A 32 23.46 9.88 -4.37
C GLY A 32 23.97 9.11 -3.15
N ASN A 33 23.29 8.03 -2.77
CA ASN A 33 23.73 7.11 -1.73
C ASN A 33 23.43 5.66 -2.16
N PRO A 34 24.32 5.04 -2.96
CA PRO A 34 24.11 3.68 -3.49
C PRO A 34 24.05 2.59 -2.40
N ILE A 35 24.72 2.82 -1.27
CA ILE A 35 24.78 1.87 -0.14
C ILE A 35 23.51 1.99 0.72
N GLY A 36 22.81 3.12 0.64
CA GLY A 36 21.58 3.38 1.37
C GLY A 36 21.84 3.78 2.83
N ARG A 37 20.80 3.66 3.67
CA ARG A 37 20.94 3.95 5.10
C ARG A 37 21.93 2.97 5.74
N PRO A 38 22.90 3.43 6.54
CA PRO A 38 23.83 2.54 7.25
C PRO A 38 23.10 1.44 8.02
N THR A 39 23.68 0.24 7.98
CA THR A 39 23.16 -0.93 8.69
C THR A 39 23.28 -0.74 10.20
N GLY A 40 22.33 -1.27 10.96
CA GLY A 40 22.30 -1.13 12.42
C GLY A 40 21.76 0.20 12.95
N CYS A 41 21.44 1.17 12.09
CA CYS A 41 20.79 2.40 12.53
C CYS A 41 19.32 2.17 12.91
N VAL A 42 18.89 2.83 13.99
CA VAL A 42 17.49 2.81 14.43
C VAL A 42 16.60 3.48 13.38
N SER A 43 15.51 2.81 13.03
CA SER A 43 14.45 3.35 12.17
C SER A 43 13.16 3.34 12.96
N ILE A 44 12.56 4.51 13.16
CA ILE A 44 11.26 4.64 13.85
C ILE A 44 10.22 3.75 13.16
N THR A 45 10.22 3.70 11.82
CA THR A 45 9.33 2.82 11.06
C THR A 45 9.56 1.35 11.38
N ALA A 46 10.82 0.93 11.54
CA ALA A 46 11.13 -0.46 11.91
C ALA A 46 10.67 -0.78 13.34
N GLU A 47 10.90 0.13 14.28
CA GLU A 47 10.47 -0.05 15.68
C GLU A 47 8.94 -0.01 15.82
N ILE A 48 8.25 0.86 15.09
CA ILE A 48 6.77 0.86 15.04
C ILE A 48 6.27 -0.47 14.47
N LYS A 49 6.86 -0.97 13.37
CA LYS A 49 6.45 -2.26 12.79
C LYS A 49 6.60 -3.41 13.79
N LYS A 50 7.70 -3.44 14.57
CA LYS A 50 7.88 -4.42 15.65
C LYS A 50 6.80 -4.24 16.71
N LYS A 51 6.61 -3.02 17.20
CA LYS A 51 5.63 -2.70 18.25
C LYS A 51 4.20 -3.06 17.85
N LEU A 52 3.85 -2.86 16.59
CA LEU A 52 2.54 -3.20 16.04
C LEU A 52 2.23 -4.71 16.12
N GLN A 53 3.25 -5.58 16.15
CA GLN A 53 3.05 -7.03 16.30
C GLN A 53 2.82 -7.46 17.75
N GLU A 54 3.06 -6.60 18.73
CA GLU A 54 2.88 -6.95 20.14
C GLU A 54 1.40 -6.95 20.53
N VAL A 55 1.05 -7.86 21.45
CA VAL A 55 -0.27 -7.93 22.10
C VAL A 55 -0.15 -7.24 23.47
N PRO A 56 -0.89 -6.14 23.73
CA PRO A 56 -0.86 -5.48 25.02
C PRO A 56 -1.47 -6.34 26.12
N ASP A 57 -0.99 -6.14 27.36
CA ASP A 57 -1.46 -6.87 28.53
C ASP A 57 -2.98 -6.76 28.70
N GLY A 58 -3.62 -7.91 28.94
CA GLY A 58 -5.08 -7.99 29.10
C GLY A 58 -5.87 -7.89 27.79
N GLN A 59 -5.23 -7.83 26.63
CA GLN A 59 -5.90 -7.91 25.33
C GLN A 59 -5.61 -9.23 24.60
N GLN A 60 -6.48 -9.55 23.65
CA GLN A 60 -6.31 -10.73 22.77
C GLN A 60 -5.81 -10.36 21.37
N LYS A 61 -5.81 -9.05 21.03
CA LYS A 61 -5.47 -8.54 19.71
C LYS A 61 -4.19 -7.70 19.78
N SER A 62 -3.35 -7.83 18.77
CA SER A 62 -2.15 -7.01 18.58
C SER A 62 -2.49 -5.53 18.35
N TYR A 63 -1.52 -4.64 18.59
CA TYR A 63 -1.67 -3.23 18.25
C TYR A 63 -2.02 -2.99 16.77
N LEU A 64 -1.50 -3.82 15.86
CA LEU A 64 -1.84 -3.77 14.44
C LEU A 64 -3.33 -4.04 14.21
N GLU A 65 -3.86 -5.12 14.79
CA GLU A 65 -5.28 -5.46 14.64
C GLU A 65 -6.18 -4.39 15.25
N LEU A 66 -5.81 -3.84 16.41
CA LEU A 66 -6.54 -2.74 17.03
C LEU A 66 -6.55 -1.48 16.15
N LEU A 67 -5.41 -1.15 15.54
CA LEU A 67 -5.29 -0.03 14.62
C LEU A 67 -6.15 -0.24 13.36
N ILE A 68 -6.09 -1.42 12.75
CA ILE A 68 -6.91 -1.78 11.58
C ILE A 68 -8.40 -1.66 11.94
N ASN A 69 -8.83 -2.24 13.06
CA ASN A 69 -10.22 -2.16 13.51
C ASN A 69 -10.69 -0.72 13.72
N ARG A 70 -9.82 0.14 14.28
CA ARG A 70 -10.12 1.57 14.46
C ARG A 70 -10.26 2.28 13.13
N ILE A 71 -9.32 2.08 12.20
CA ILE A 71 -9.37 2.67 10.85
C ILE A 71 -10.65 2.26 10.14
N LEU A 72 -10.98 0.96 10.13
CA LEU A 72 -12.17 0.44 9.47
C LEU A 72 -13.47 0.95 10.12
N LYS A 73 -13.52 1.05 11.45
CA LYS A 73 -14.67 1.68 12.12
C LYS A 73 -14.84 3.12 11.68
N GLN A 74 -13.77 3.92 11.69
CA GLN A 74 -13.83 5.33 11.30
C GLN A 74 -14.21 5.53 9.83
N ALA A 75 -13.69 4.68 8.94
CA ALA A 75 -14.01 4.72 7.52
C ALA A 75 -15.46 4.27 7.26
N VAL A 76 -15.82 3.06 7.69
CA VAL A 76 -17.06 2.37 7.26
C VAL A 76 -18.25 2.68 8.15
N VAL A 77 -18.07 2.70 9.47
CA VAL A 77 -19.17 2.88 10.43
C VAL A 77 -19.43 4.36 10.69
N ASP A 78 -18.37 5.14 10.90
CA ASP A 78 -18.49 6.57 11.20
C ASP A 78 -18.58 7.43 9.93
N GLY A 79 -18.34 6.85 8.74
CA GLY A 79 -18.55 7.50 7.46
C GLY A 79 -17.48 8.51 7.03
N ASN A 80 -16.20 8.29 7.37
CA ASN A 80 -15.12 9.17 6.91
C ASN A 80 -14.76 8.93 5.43
N GLU A 81 -15.38 9.71 4.55
CA GLU A 81 -15.20 9.62 3.09
C GLU A 81 -13.74 9.79 2.63
N GLN A 82 -12.98 10.69 3.26
CA GLN A 82 -11.57 10.91 2.92
C GLN A 82 -10.75 9.64 3.21
N MET A 83 -11.01 9.00 4.35
CA MET A 83 -10.35 7.77 4.73
C MET A 83 -10.74 6.61 3.81
N ILE A 84 -12.02 6.50 3.44
CA ILE A 84 -12.51 5.51 2.45
C ILE A 84 -11.77 5.69 1.12
N LYS A 85 -11.71 6.93 0.60
CA LYS A 85 -11.00 7.23 -0.66
C LYS A 85 -9.52 6.86 -0.60
N GLN A 86 -8.85 7.13 0.52
CA GLN A 86 -7.44 6.77 0.69
C GLN A 86 -7.25 5.26 0.71
N ILE A 87 -8.05 4.53 1.50
CA ILE A 87 -8.00 3.07 1.55
C ILE A 87 -8.19 2.48 0.14
N TRP A 88 -9.19 2.95 -0.60
CA TRP A 88 -9.46 2.51 -1.96
C TRP A 88 -8.27 2.74 -2.90
N ASN A 89 -7.69 3.95 -2.88
CA ASN A 89 -6.56 4.29 -3.73
C ASN A 89 -5.29 3.47 -3.45
N TYR A 90 -5.10 2.97 -2.22
CA TYR A 90 -3.95 2.11 -1.89
C TYR A 90 -4.19 0.63 -2.21
N ILE A 91 -5.45 0.18 -2.29
CA ILE A 91 -5.81 -1.20 -2.64
C ILE A 91 -5.85 -1.38 -4.16
N ASP A 92 -6.65 -0.58 -4.84
CA ASP A 92 -6.91 -0.72 -6.29
C ASP A 92 -6.08 0.26 -7.14
N GLY A 93 -5.35 1.16 -6.49
CA GLY A 93 -4.70 2.28 -7.16
C GLY A 93 -5.67 3.44 -7.40
N PRO A 94 -5.15 4.68 -7.56
CA PRO A 94 -5.98 5.76 -8.06
C PRO A 94 -6.41 5.47 -9.50
N PRO A 95 -7.59 5.95 -9.93
CA PRO A 95 -7.96 5.90 -11.34
C PRO A 95 -6.87 6.56 -12.19
N ARG A 96 -6.47 5.88 -13.27
CA ARG A 96 -5.42 6.36 -14.17
C ARG A 96 -5.78 7.76 -14.68
N GLN A 97 -4.87 8.71 -14.52
CA GLN A 97 -4.93 9.92 -15.33
C GLN A 97 -4.69 9.47 -16.78
N ALA A 98 -5.49 9.99 -17.73
CA ALA A 98 -5.48 9.53 -19.13
C ALA A 98 -4.12 9.68 -19.84
N ASP A 99 -3.18 10.40 -19.22
CA ASP A 99 -1.90 10.80 -19.81
C ASP A 99 -0.69 10.01 -19.28
N ASP A 100 -0.87 8.89 -18.54
CA ASP A 100 0.24 8.07 -18.02
C ASP A 100 0.39 6.72 -18.80
N PRO A 101 1.35 6.60 -19.73
CA PRO A 101 1.46 5.46 -20.64
C PRO A 101 2.20 4.21 -20.11
N GLU A 102 2.79 4.20 -18.90
CA GLU A 102 3.85 3.21 -18.58
C GLU A 102 3.66 2.23 -17.40
N LEU A 103 2.50 2.15 -16.73
CA LEU A 103 2.35 1.25 -15.56
C LEU A 103 1.29 0.14 -15.74
N VAL A 104 1.75 -1.11 -15.87
CA VAL A 104 0.91 -2.31 -15.87
C VAL A 104 0.76 -2.83 -14.43
N ALA A 105 -0.37 -2.54 -13.79
CA ALA A 105 -0.71 -3.16 -12.50
C ALA A 105 -1.29 -4.57 -12.71
N PRO A 106 -0.98 -5.56 -11.85
CA PRO A 106 -1.63 -6.86 -11.89
C PRO A 106 -3.08 -6.71 -11.41
N ILE A 107 -4.03 -6.99 -12.30
CA ILE A 107 -5.46 -7.01 -12.00
C ILE A 107 -5.73 -8.16 -11.02
N VAL A 108 -6.09 -7.85 -9.78
CA VAL A 108 -6.62 -8.84 -8.85
C VAL A 108 -8.12 -8.99 -9.14
N HIS A 109 -8.50 -10.07 -9.81
CA HIS A 109 -9.91 -10.42 -9.99
C HIS A 109 -10.50 -10.89 -8.66
N ILE A 110 -11.26 -10.03 -7.98
CA ILE A 110 -12.11 -10.43 -6.86
C ILE A 110 -13.42 -10.96 -7.44
N SER A 111 -13.55 -12.29 -7.50
CA SER A 111 -14.81 -12.94 -7.84
C SER A 111 -15.80 -12.80 -6.69
N LEU A 112 -16.74 -11.87 -6.79
CA LEU A 112 -17.86 -11.78 -5.87
C LEU A 112 -18.86 -12.91 -6.17
N LEU A 113 -18.67 -14.06 -5.56
CA LEU A 113 -19.72 -15.09 -5.49
C LEU A 113 -20.69 -14.71 -4.38
N ASN A 114 -21.82 -14.10 -4.74
CA ASN A 114 -23.01 -14.14 -3.89
C ASN A 114 -24.16 -14.76 -4.69
N LYS A 115 -24.24 -16.10 -4.62
CA LYS A 115 -25.40 -16.87 -5.06
C LYS A 115 -26.41 -16.93 -3.93
N ASN A 116 -27.11 -15.83 -3.65
CA ASN A 116 -28.32 -15.88 -2.83
C ASN A 116 -29.46 -15.27 -3.64
N GLY A 117 -30.45 -16.14 -3.91
CA GLY A 117 -31.39 -16.03 -4.99
C GLY A 117 -32.41 -14.89 -4.87
N MET A 118 -32.75 -14.35 -6.03
CA MET A 118 -34.07 -13.83 -6.32
C MET A 118 -34.56 -14.57 -7.56
N GLU A 119 -35.36 -15.63 -7.34
CA GLU A 119 -36.20 -16.17 -8.41
C GLU A 119 -37.25 -15.11 -8.73
N VAL A 120 -37.12 -14.47 -9.89
CA VAL A 120 -38.21 -13.70 -10.48
C VAL A 120 -39.20 -14.72 -11.03
N ARG A 121 -40.32 -14.92 -10.32
CA ARG A 121 -41.46 -15.63 -10.88
C ARG A 121 -42.16 -14.68 -11.85
N GLU A 122 -42.13 -15.00 -13.15
CA GLU A 122 -42.98 -14.34 -14.14
C GLU A 122 -44.41 -14.86 -13.96
N GLU A 123 -45.30 -14.04 -13.39
CA GLU A 123 -46.74 -14.29 -13.47
C GLU A 123 -47.21 -13.96 -14.89
N SER A 124 -47.59 -15.00 -15.62
CA SER A 124 -48.25 -14.89 -16.93
C SER A 124 -49.64 -14.26 -16.76
N ASN A 125 -49.77 -13.00 -17.15
CA ASN A 125 -51.09 -12.39 -17.34
C ASN A 125 -51.69 -12.85 -18.66
N GLU A 126 -52.48 -13.92 -18.62
CA GLU A 126 -53.52 -14.14 -19.61
C GLU A 126 -54.65 -13.12 -19.42
N LYS A 127 -55.18 -12.66 -20.56
CA LYS A 127 -56.43 -11.88 -20.78
C LYS A 127 -56.27 -10.36 -20.81
N PHE A 128 -56.19 -9.82 -22.03
CA PHE A 128 -57.16 -8.84 -22.50
C PHE A 128 -57.51 -9.11 -23.97
N LEU A 129 -58.81 -9.05 -24.26
CA LEU A 129 -59.50 -9.52 -25.45
C LEU A 129 -59.19 -8.72 -26.73
N ALA A 130 -59.25 -9.43 -27.86
CA ALA A 130 -60.11 -9.09 -29.00
C ALA A 130 -60.57 -10.39 -29.68
#